data_AF-A0A0H2S4Z4-F1
#
_entry.id   AF-A0A0H2S4Z4-F1
#
_cell.length_a   1.000
_cell.length_b   1.000
_cell.length_c   1.000
_cell.angle_alpha   90.00
_cell.angle_beta   90.00
_cell.angle_gamma   90.00
#
_symmetry.space_group_name_H-M   'P 1'
#
loop_
_entity.id
_entity.type
_entity.pdbx_description
1 polymer ?
#
loop_
_entity_poly.entity_id
_entity_poly.type
_entity_poly.pdbx_seq_one_letter_code
_entity_poly.pdbx_strand_id
1 'polypeptide(L)'
;MQNLEQVVHHVVLAGGWQNLNLWHPPGAQQNQDTVTANQPNDHPSISEQLKLERRKELSCPYKRFIEKGDLEDDSLFIDTAAVEEMTQVVGGLKENGGFLGNLTEWLNSSIPGSPASLNDGLKENTANVRLAKAKLIDFKHISEQFQKLSKCLEVTCAVAERRLCATQLRIGFASLPNELLTNILSLAIPSEEPDPTESRVSDGVSFRKSFWSAVTFSHVCDRFRRVALSSPKLWNKISDDMSQEEVKACLLRSGRIPLDICLASFPDVNKYPNFYLTGYFADFVLKSFDRWKRLEITTSPYRKRHLFTRRVGIKIGHLSKLEHSSSSLDGHFSVHTHAFPTSRKP
;
A
#
# COMPACT_ATOMS: atom_id res chain seq x y z
N MET A 1 -23.84 23.23 25.46
CA MET A 1 -22.51 22.94 24.89
C MET A 1 -21.80 21.86 25.70
N GLN A 2 -22.35 20.64 25.78
CA GLN A 2 -21.80 19.52 26.56
C GLN A 2 -21.76 18.19 25.79
N ASN A 3 -21.96 18.20 24.47
CA ASN A 3 -22.08 16.96 23.65
C ASN A 3 -20.92 16.74 22.65
N LEU A 4 -19.80 17.44 22.78
CA LEU A 4 -18.63 17.25 21.89
C LEU A 4 -17.44 16.54 22.57
N GLU A 5 -17.40 16.46 23.90
CA GLU A 5 -16.30 15.78 24.62
C GLU A 5 -16.50 14.26 24.73
N GLN A 6 -17.74 13.75 24.67
CA GLN A 6 -17.99 12.30 24.73
C GLN A 6 -17.67 11.55 23.43
N VAL A 7 -17.61 12.24 22.28
CA VAL A 7 -17.31 11.59 20.99
C VAL A 7 -15.80 11.35 20.81
N VAL A 8 -14.95 12.16 21.45
CA VAL A 8 -13.49 12.01 21.36
C VAL A 8 -12.97 10.86 22.23
N HIS A 9 -13.62 10.56 23.36
CA HIS A 9 -13.20 9.46 24.24
C HIS A 9 -13.56 8.06 23.71
N HIS A 10 -14.59 7.94 22.86
CA HIS A 10 -14.98 6.62 22.31
C HIS A 10 -14.17 6.19 21.08
N VAL A 11 -13.53 7.11 20.38
CA VAL A 11 -12.70 6.79 19.19
C VAL A 11 -11.30 6.32 19.58
N VAL A 12 -10.83 6.62 20.79
CA VAL A 12 -9.48 6.26 21.27
C VAL A 12 -9.41 4.82 21.83
N LEU A 13 -10.54 4.18 22.16
CA LEU A 13 -10.55 2.83 22.76
C LEU A 13 -11.04 1.69 21.84
N ALA A 14 -11.38 1.98 20.58
CA ALA A 14 -11.86 0.96 19.62
C ALA A 14 -10.80 0.51 18.58
N GLY A 15 -9.53 0.83 18.81
CA GLY A 15 -8.39 0.47 17.94
C GLY A 15 -7.85 -0.94 18.19
N GLY A 16 -8.71 -1.95 18.29
CA GLY A 16 -8.32 -3.35 18.43
C GLY A 16 -8.29 -4.07 17.08
N TRP A 17 -7.24 -3.88 16.30
CA TRP A 17 -6.91 -4.76 15.17
C TRP A 17 -5.45 -5.21 15.31
N GLN A 18 -5.25 -6.32 16.02
CA GLN A 18 -3.97 -7.02 16.06
C GLN A 18 -3.86 -7.96 14.85
N ASN A 19 -2.67 -7.99 14.28
CA ASN A 19 -2.10 -9.05 13.43
C ASN A 19 -2.82 -9.39 12.11
N LEU A 20 -2.31 -8.80 11.02
CA LEU A 20 -2.21 -9.49 9.72
C LEU A 20 -0.76 -9.40 9.25
N ASN A 21 -0.17 -10.58 9.08
CA ASN A 21 1.25 -10.82 8.84
C ASN A 21 1.81 -10.16 7.57
N LEU A 22 3.09 -9.81 7.69
CA LEU A 22 4.03 -9.48 6.63
C LEU A 22 3.91 -10.42 5.43
N TRP A 23 3.70 -9.84 4.25
CA TRP A 23 4.13 -10.42 2.99
C TRP A 23 5.27 -9.53 2.47
N HIS A 24 6.48 -10.10 2.29
CA HIS A 24 7.63 -9.41 1.71
C HIS A 24 7.89 -9.96 0.30
N PRO A 25 8.00 -9.11 -0.74
CA PRO A 25 8.53 -9.54 -2.03
C PRO A 25 10.07 -9.61 -1.98
N PRO A 26 10.72 -10.51 -2.74
CA PRO A 26 12.17 -10.61 -2.78
C PRO A 26 12.80 -9.48 -3.59
N GLY A 27 14.01 -9.10 -3.18
CA GLY A 27 14.71 -7.88 -3.58
C GLY A 27 15.11 -7.79 -5.06
N ALA A 28 15.07 -6.56 -5.58
CA ALA A 28 15.69 -6.17 -6.84
C ALA A 28 17.06 -5.54 -6.55
N GLN A 29 18.12 -6.11 -7.14
CA GLN A 29 19.46 -5.53 -7.19
C GLN A 29 19.48 -4.31 -8.12
N GLN A 30 20.10 -3.23 -7.63
CA GLN A 30 20.45 -2.02 -8.38
C GLN A 30 21.53 -2.33 -9.42
N ASN A 31 21.36 -1.80 -10.64
CA ASN A 31 22.46 -1.59 -11.59
C ASN A 31 22.40 -0.17 -12.14
N GLN A 32 23.60 0.36 -12.40
CA GLN A 32 23.97 1.78 -12.46
C GLN A 32 23.63 2.50 -13.76
N ASP A 33 23.64 3.82 -13.60
CA ASP A 33 23.35 4.94 -14.49
C ASP A 33 24.00 4.94 -15.89
N THR A 34 23.29 5.53 -16.85
CA THR A 34 23.91 6.20 -18.00
C THR A 34 23.22 7.55 -18.20
N VAL A 35 23.97 8.64 -18.03
CA VAL A 35 23.51 10.02 -18.10
C VAL A 35 23.61 10.52 -19.53
N THR A 36 22.51 11.02 -20.10
CA THR A 36 22.53 11.88 -21.28
C THR A 36 21.78 13.16 -20.96
N ALA A 37 22.46 14.30 -21.09
CA ALA A 37 21.96 15.62 -20.75
C ALA A 37 21.11 16.19 -21.89
N ASN A 38 19.88 16.59 -21.59
CA ASN A 38 19.13 17.64 -22.30
C ASN A 38 18.28 18.41 -21.27
N GLN A 39 18.28 19.73 -21.41
CA GLN A 39 17.70 20.72 -20.49
C GLN A 39 16.23 21.06 -20.81
N PRO A 40 15.48 21.73 -19.91
CA PRO A 40 14.24 21.19 -19.38
C PRO A 40 13.00 22.04 -19.70
N ASN A 41 11.85 21.37 -19.77
CA ASN A 41 10.53 21.94 -19.48
C ASN A 41 9.65 20.84 -18.90
N ASP A 42 10.06 20.28 -17.76
CA ASP A 42 9.39 19.14 -17.16
C ASP A 42 8.74 19.55 -15.84
N HIS A 43 7.42 19.71 -15.86
CA HIS A 43 6.64 19.45 -14.66
C HIS A 43 6.90 18.00 -14.26
N PRO A 44 7.38 17.74 -13.02
CA PRO A 44 7.66 16.38 -12.60
C PRO A 44 6.38 15.55 -12.74
N SER A 45 6.46 14.44 -13.48
CA SER A 45 5.31 13.55 -13.62
C SER A 45 4.84 13.11 -12.23
N ILE A 46 3.55 12.77 -12.09
CA ILE A 46 2.98 12.28 -10.83
C ILE A 46 3.80 11.10 -10.27
N SER A 47 4.44 10.30 -11.14
CA SER A 47 5.36 9.24 -10.74
C SER A 47 6.64 9.76 -10.08
N GLU A 48 7.23 10.84 -10.60
CA GLU A 48 8.41 11.51 -10.02
C GLU A 48 8.07 12.19 -8.68
N GLN A 49 6.90 12.81 -8.56
CA GLN A 49 6.42 13.37 -7.28
C GLN A 49 6.23 12.28 -6.21
N LEU A 50 5.59 11.16 -6.56
CA LEU A 50 5.43 10.02 -5.66
C LEU A 50 6.77 9.36 -5.27
N LYS A 51 7.75 9.33 -6.19
CA LYS A 51 9.11 8.86 -5.88
C LYS A 51 9.84 9.82 -4.94
N LEU A 52 9.68 11.13 -5.13
CA LEU A 52 10.29 12.14 -4.27
C LEU A 52 9.67 12.12 -2.86
N GLU A 53 8.35 11.95 -2.74
CA GLU A 53 7.69 11.74 -1.45
C GLU A 53 8.17 10.46 -0.78
N ARG A 54 8.26 9.33 -1.49
CA ARG A 54 8.83 8.09 -0.93
C ARG A 54 10.28 8.26 -0.46
N ARG A 55 11.10 9.05 -1.18
CA ARG A 55 12.48 9.35 -0.77
C ARG A 55 12.52 10.20 0.50
N LYS A 56 11.61 11.17 0.65
CA LYS A 56 11.46 11.95 1.89
C LYS A 56 10.95 11.08 3.05
N GLU A 57 10.06 10.13 2.80
CA GLU A 57 9.58 9.17 3.81
C GLU A 57 10.67 8.22 4.33
N LEU A 58 11.62 7.84 3.46
CA LEU A 58 12.75 6.98 3.84
C LEU A 58 13.82 7.70 4.67
N SER A 59 13.85 9.03 4.65
CA SER A 59 14.77 9.83 5.47
C SER A 59 14.21 10.15 6.86
N CYS A 60 12.98 9.76 7.18
CA CYS A 60 12.41 10.02 8.49
C CYS A 60 13.02 9.03 9.51
N PRO A 61 13.90 9.47 10.44
CA PRO A 61 14.54 8.57 11.41
C PRO A 61 13.51 7.89 12.33
N TYR A 62 12.25 8.36 12.30
CA TYR A 62 11.14 7.88 13.10
C TYR A 62 10.24 6.88 12.35
N LYS A 63 10.58 6.48 11.12
CA LYS A 63 9.78 5.49 10.38
C LYS A 63 9.60 4.19 11.18
N ARG A 64 10.67 3.71 11.83
CA ARG A 64 10.61 2.53 12.72
C ARG A 64 9.68 2.75 13.91
N PHE A 65 9.73 3.92 14.55
CA PHE A 65 8.83 4.25 15.64
C PHE A 65 7.37 4.26 15.19
N ILE A 66 7.09 4.83 14.01
CA ILE A 66 5.73 4.93 13.47
C ILE A 66 5.18 3.56 13.06
N GLU A 67 6.02 2.68 12.51
CA GLU A 67 5.60 1.36 12.02
C GLU A 67 5.55 0.29 13.12
N LYS A 68 6.47 0.34 14.09
CA LYS A 68 6.63 -0.71 15.10
C LYS A 68 6.26 -0.28 16.52
N GLY A 69 6.15 1.02 16.79
CA GLY A 69 5.93 1.53 18.14
C GLY A 69 7.16 1.48 19.05
N ASP A 70 8.30 0.97 18.56
CA ASP A 70 9.50 0.77 19.34
C ASP A 70 10.40 2.02 19.31
N LEU A 71 10.51 2.69 20.46
CA LEU A 71 11.53 3.70 20.78
C LEU A 71 12.61 3.02 21.62
N GLU A 72 13.50 2.26 20.98
CA GLU A 72 14.61 1.61 21.70
C GLU A 72 15.81 2.54 21.96
N ASP A 73 15.70 3.82 21.62
CA ASP A 73 16.78 4.78 21.83
C ASP A 73 16.56 5.55 23.14
N ASP A 74 17.18 5.06 24.20
CA ASP A 74 17.19 5.68 25.54
C ASP A 74 17.68 7.14 25.50
N SER A 75 18.35 7.57 24.44
CA SER A 75 18.78 8.96 24.28
C SER A 75 17.62 9.95 24.06
N LEU A 76 16.43 9.46 23.70
CA LEU A 76 15.25 10.28 23.41
C LEU A 76 14.42 10.64 24.64
N PHE A 77 14.71 10.05 25.80
CA PHE A 77 14.04 10.45 27.03
C PHE A 77 14.52 11.82 27.50
N ILE A 78 13.55 12.64 27.91
CA ILE A 78 13.80 13.89 28.61
C ILE A 78 14.16 13.51 30.04
N ASP A 79 15.26 14.07 30.53
CA ASP A 79 15.65 13.90 31.92
C ASP A 79 14.58 14.53 32.83
N THR A 80 13.93 13.72 33.65
CA THR A 80 12.89 14.16 34.58
C THR A 80 13.36 15.26 35.53
N ALA A 81 14.64 15.27 35.92
CA ALA A 81 15.17 16.34 36.77
C ALA A 81 15.20 17.69 36.03
N ALA A 82 15.50 17.67 34.74
CA ALA A 82 15.53 18.87 33.91
C ALA A 82 14.13 19.40 33.58
N VAL A 83 13.06 18.60 33.73
CA VAL A 83 11.68 19.05 33.46
C VAL A 83 11.28 20.20 34.39
N GLU A 84 11.68 20.15 35.66
CA GLU A 84 11.40 21.23 36.61
C GLU A 84 12.13 22.52 36.20
N GLU A 85 13.40 22.41 35.82
CA GLU A 85 14.21 23.54 35.35
C GLU A 85 13.66 24.14 34.05
N MET A 86 13.28 23.29 33.09
CA MET A 86 12.59 23.71 31.86
C MET A 86 11.28 24.43 32.18
N THR A 87 10.53 23.96 33.19
CA THR A 87 9.28 24.59 33.61
C THR A 87 9.52 25.98 34.19
N GLN A 88 10.60 26.19 34.94
CA GLN A 88 10.98 27.51 35.43
C GLN A 88 11.31 28.47 34.28
N VAL A 89 12.06 28.01 33.27
CA VAL A 89 12.36 28.81 32.07
C VAL A 89 11.08 29.19 31.32
N VAL A 90 10.16 28.23 31.12
CA VAL A 90 8.86 28.48 30.47
C VAL A 90 7.97 29.41 31.33
N GLY A 91 8.02 29.28 32.65
CA GLY A 91 7.33 30.16 33.59
C GLY A 91 7.80 31.60 33.50
N GLY A 92 9.12 31.82 33.51
CA GLY A 92 9.71 33.15 33.32
C GLY A 92 9.37 33.75 31.95
N LEU A 93 9.35 32.94 30.89
CA LEU A 93 8.87 33.38 29.57
C LEU A 93 7.40 33.80 29.62
N LYS A 94 6.55 33.02 30.29
CA LYS A 94 5.11 33.32 30.42
C LYS A 94 4.86 34.64 31.17
N GLU A 95 5.54 34.88 32.28
CA GLU A 95 5.45 36.12 33.06
C GLU A 95 5.85 37.35 32.23
N ASN A 96 6.76 37.15 31.28
CA ASN A 96 7.22 38.17 30.35
C ASN A 96 6.44 38.20 29.01
N GLY A 97 5.24 37.62 28.97
CA GLY A 97 4.39 37.63 27.77
C GLY A 97 4.95 36.86 26.57
N GLY A 98 5.85 35.90 26.82
CA GLY A 98 6.51 35.10 25.79
C GLY A 98 7.64 35.81 25.04
N PHE A 99 8.03 37.02 25.45
CA PHE A 99 9.07 37.78 24.77
C PHE A 99 10.47 37.29 25.16
N LEU A 100 11.22 36.78 24.18
CA LEU A 100 12.57 36.25 24.38
C LEU A 100 13.58 37.31 24.83
N GLY A 101 13.37 38.60 24.55
CA GLY A 101 14.31 39.65 24.96
C GLY A 101 14.43 39.83 26.47
N ASN A 102 13.37 39.51 27.23
CA ASN A 102 13.39 39.57 28.69
C ASN A 102 14.07 38.33 29.30
N LEU A 103 14.28 37.27 28.52
CA LEU A 103 15.01 36.08 28.98
C LEU A 103 16.46 36.41 29.30
N THR A 104 17.07 37.36 28.57
CA THR A 104 18.43 37.82 28.86
C THR A 104 18.52 38.51 30.22
N GLU A 105 17.54 39.33 30.59
CA GLU A 105 17.47 39.98 31.90
C GLU A 105 17.27 38.96 33.03
N TRP A 106 16.37 37.99 32.81
CA TRP A 106 16.17 36.88 33.74
C TRP A 106 17.43 36.00 33.91
N LEU A 107 18.12 35.67 32.81
CA LEU A 107 19.39 34.93 32.83
C LEU A 107 20.47 35.71 33.60
N ASN A 108 20.55 37.02 33.38
CA ASN A 108 21.48 37.89 34.09
C ASN A 108 21.16 37.96 35.59
N SER A 109 19.87 37.90 35.97
CA SER A 109 19.48 37.82 37.39
C SER A 109 19.77 36.46 38.03
N SER A 110 19.82 35.39 37.22
CA SER A 110 20.04 34.01 37.67
C SER A 110 21.52 33.64 37.82
N ILE A 111 22.43 34.40 37.18
CA ILE A 111 23.88 34.26 37.34
C ILE A 111 24.36 35.33 38.33
N PRO A 112 24.62 34.96 39.60
CA PRO A 112 25.14 35.93 40.57
C PRO A 112 26.56 36.35 40.17
N GLY A 113 26.70 37.60 39.74
CA GLY A 113 27.99 38.21 39.44
C GLY A 113 27.86 39.51 38.68
N SER A 114 27.99 40.64 39.38
CA SER A 114 28.38 41.90 38.73
C SER A 114 29.73 41.69 38.02
N PRO A 115 29.99 42.35 36.88
CA PRO A 115 31.27 42.26 36.21
C PRO A 115 32.40 42.49 37.22
N ALA A 116 33.29 41.50 37.36
CA ALA A 116 34.28 41.46 38.42
C ALA A 116 35.09 42.77 38.46
N SER A 117 34.99 43.49 39.58
CA SER A 117 35.83 44.64 39.82
C SER A 117 37.28 44.16 39.99
N LEU A 118 38.21 44.81 39.28
CA LEU A 118 39.65 44.51 39.36
C LEU A 118 40.23 44.66 40.78
N ASN A 119 39.50 45.29 41.71
CA ASN A 119 39.92 45.52 43.10
C ASN A 119 39.47 44.46 44.10
N ASP A 120 38.60 43.51 43.73
CA ASP A 120 38.10 42.49 44.66
C ASP A 120 39.08 41.32 44.82
N GLY A 121 39.23 40.85 46.05
CA GLY A 121 40.23 39.86 46.44
C GLY A 121 40.16 38.58 45.60
N LEU A 122 41.33 38.10 45.15
CA LEU A 122 41.52 36.91 44.28
C LEU A 122 40.69 35.68 44.69
N LYS A 123 40.44 35.50 46.00
CA LYS A 123 39.64 34.39 46.55
C LYS A 123 38.16 34.46 46.17
N GLU A 124 37.54 35.63 46.21
CA GLU A 124 36.11 35.81 45.93
C GLU A 124 35.82 35.60 44.44
N ASN A 125 36.69 36.12 43.58
CA ASN A 125 36.64 35.89 42.14
C ASN A 125 36.70 34.40 41.76
N THR A 126 37.45 33.60 42.50
CA THR A 126 37.55 32.15 42.23
C THR A 126 36.24 31.42 42.52
N ALA A 127 35.51 31.80 43.58
CA ALA A 127 34.23 31.20 43.93
C ALA A 127 33.14 31.55 42.90
N ASN A 128 33.07 32.82 42.49
CA ASN A 128 32.12 33.31 41.48
C ASN A 128 32.33 32.62 40.12
N VAL A 129 33.59 32.43 39.69
CA VAL A 129 33.91 31.70 38.45
C VAL A 129 33.46 30.24 38.52
N ARG A 130 33.60 29.56 39.67
CA ARG A 130 33.12 28.17 39.83
C ARG A 130 31.60 28.09 39.76
N LEU A 131 30.90 29.02 40.41
CA LEU A 131 29.44 29.09 40.39
C LEU A 131 28.90 29.39 38.98
N ALA A 132 29.50 30.36 38.28
CA ALA A 132 29.13 30.68 36.90
C ALA A 132 29.37 29.50 35.95
N LYS A 133 30.48 28.76 36.13
CA LYS A 133 30.74 27.52 35.36
C LYS A 133 29.70 26.44 35.64
N ALA A 134 29.29 26.25 36.89
CA ALA A 134 28.23 25.29 37.23
C ALA A 134 26.91 25.69 36.57
N LYS A 135 26.50 26.96 36.68
CA LYS A 135 25.30 27.48 36.02
C LYS A 135 25.32 27.36 34.50
N LEU A 136 26.48 27.56 33.88
CA LEU A 136 26.63 27.36 32.44
C LEU A 136 26.43 25.89 32.03
N ILE A 137 26.91 24.94 32.85
CA ILE A 137 26.67 23.51 32.63
C ILE A 137 25.17 23.21 32.75
N ASP A 138 24.49 23.75 33.76
CA ASP A 138 23.04 23.59 33.95
C ASP A 138 22.27 24.13 32.73
N PHE A 139 22.57 25.36 32.26
CA PHE A 139 21.92 25.92 31.08
C PHE A 139 22.18 25.12 29.81
N LYS A 140 23.38 24.56 29.65
CA LYS A 140 23.68 23.69 28.52
C LYS A 140 22.83 22.42 28.58
N HIS A 141 22.70 21.80 29.75
CA HIS A 141 21.83 20.64 29.96
C HIS A 141 20.37 20.98 29.63
N ILE A 142 19.82 22.06 30.20
CA ILE A 142 18.44 22.51 29.92
C ILE A 142 18.23 22.76 28.41
N SER A 143 19.19 23.40 27.74
CA SER A 143 19.13 23.61 26.28
C SER A 143 19.10 22.30 25.51
N GLU A 144 19.91 21.31 25.89
CA GLU A 144 19.89 19.98 25.26
C GLU A 144 18.51 19.31 25.46
N GLN A 145 17.89 19.46 26.63
CA GLN A 145 16.55 18.92 26.90
C GLN A 145 15.45 19.63 26.11
N PHE A 146 15.50 20.96 25.94
CA PHE A 146 14.60 21.68 25.03
C PHE A 146 14.77 21.24 23.58
N GLN A 147 16.00 20.96 23.13
CA GLN A 147 16.23 20.40 21.78
C GLN A 147 15.62 19.00 21.64
N LYS A 148 15.74 18.13 22.65
CA LYS A 148 15.07 16.82 22.67
C LYS A 148 13.55 16.97 22.61
N LEU A 149 12.98 17.87 23.41
CA LEU A 149 11.55 18.17 23.40
C LEU A 149 11.08 18.69 22.03
N SER A 150 11.82 19.63 21.42
CA SER A 150 11.52 20.15 20.09
C SER A 150 11.46 19.03 19.05
N LYS A 151 12.47 18.14 19.04
CA LYS A 151 12.47 16.97 18.15
C LYS A 151 11.28 16.06 18.41
N CYS A 152 10.95 15.79 19.68
CA CYS A 152 9.79 14.98 20.05
C CYS A 152 8.47 15.59 19.53
N LEU A 153 8.30 16.91 19.65
CA LEU A 153 7.14 17.62 19.12
C LEU A 153 7.07 17.57 17.59
N GLU A 154 8.19 17.73 16.89
CA GLU A 154 8.26 17.57 15.42
C GLU A 154 7.78 16.19 14.97
N VAL A 155 8.21 15.12 15.65
CA VAL A 155 7.74 13.76 15.38
C VAL A 155 6.25 13.64 15.62
N THR A 156 5.77 14.17 16.74
CA THR A 156 4.36 14.11 17.12
C THR A 156 3.49 14.83 16.10
N CYS A 157 3.92 16.01 15.63
CA CYS A 157 3.27 16.74 14.54
C CYS A 157 3.25 15.91 13.24
N ALA A 158 4.38 15.35 12.83
CA ALA A 158 4.44 14.51 11.62
C ALA A 158 3.52 13.26 11.72
N VAL A 159 3.41 12.65 12.90
CA VAL A 159 2.48 11.55 13.15
C VAL A 159 1.03 12.02 13.07
N ALA A 160 0.71 13.17 13.67
CA ALA A 160 -0.63 13.76 13.63
C ALA A 160 -1.05 14.09 12.19
N GLU A 161 -0.16 14.70 11.39
CA GLU A 161 -0.39 14.98 9.97
C GLU A 161 -0.67 13.71 9.17
N ARG A 162 0.14 12.66 9.35
CA ARG A 162 -0.10 11.36 8.68
C ARG A 162 -1.46 10.76 9.06
N ARG A 163 -1.83 10.82 10.34
CA ARG A 163 -3.15 10.35 10.81
C ARG A 163 -4.29 11.17 10.23
N LEU A 164 -4.11 12.49 10.10
CA LEU A 164 -5.08 13.37 9.47
C LEU A 164 -5.23 13.02 7.98
N CYS A 165 -4.14 12.91 7.23
CA CYS A 165 -4.16 12.51 5.82
C CYS A 165 -4.83 11.15 5.62
N ALA A 166 -4.47 10.15 6.43
CA ALA A 166 -5.12 8.84 6.40
C ALA A 166 -6.63 8.91 6.69
N THR A 167 -7.04 9.76 7.62
CA THR A 167 -8.46 9.97 7.95
C THR A 167 -9.19 10.66 6.81
N GLN A 168 -8.60 11.69 6.21
CA GLN A 168 -9.16 12.38 5.04
C GLN A 168 -9.33 11.43 3.85
N LEU A 169 -8.35 10.57 3.59
CA LEU A 169 -8.46 9.53 2.56
C LEU A 169 -9.60 8.55 2.85
N ARG A 170 -9.74 8.10 4.10
CA ARG A 170 -10.85 7.23 4.51
C ARG A 170 -12.20 7.91 4.34
N ILE A 171 -12.33 9.19 4.70
CA ILE A 171 -13.55 9.98 4.51
C ILE A 171 -13.86 10.12 3.03
N GLY A 172 -12.88 10.51 2.22
CA GLY A 172 -13.02 10.61 0.77
C GLY A 172 -13.52 9.30 0.18
N PHE A 173 -12.88 8.18 0.53
CA PHE A 173 -13.28 6.85 0.08
C PHE A 173 -14.68 6.45 0.57
N ALA A 174 -15.01 6.73 1.83
CA ALA A 174 -16.31 6.47 2.42
C ALA A 174 -17.43 7.31 1.78
N SER A 175 -17.10 8.47 1.19
CA SER A 175 -18.06 9.36 0.52
C SER A 175 -18.31 9.02 -0.95
N LEU A 176 -17.44 8.25 -1.60
CA LEU A 176 -17.61 7.86 -3.01
C LEU A 176 -18.92 7.10 -3.20
N PRO A 177 -19.71 7.32 -4.27
CA PRO A 177 -20.81 6.44 -4.65
C PRO A 177 -20.36 5.00 -4.93
N ASN A 178 -21.27 4.04 -4.82
CA ASN A 178 -20.94 2.62 -5.00
C ASN A 178 -20.48 2.32 -6.44
N GLU A 179 -20.98 3.06 -7.42
CA GLU A 179 -20.65 2.91 -8.84
C GLU A 179 -19.18 3.26 -9.10
N LEU A 180 -18.71 4.37 -8.51
CA LEU A 180 -17.29 4.76 -8.59
C LEU A 180 -16.41 3.77 -7.86
N LEU A 181 -16.87 3.28 -6.70
CA LEU A 181 -16.15 2.26 -5.96
C LEU A 181 -16.01 0.97 -6.77
N THR A 182 -17.08 0.48 -7.40
CA THR A 182 -17.03 -0.68 -8.30
C THR A 182 -16.03 -0.48 -9.44
N ASN A 183 -16.00 0.72 -10.03
CA ASN A 183 -15.04 1.03 -11.11
C ASN A 183 -13.60 1.00 -10.60
N ILE A 184 -13.32 1.61 -9.44
CA ILE A 184 -11.99 1.59 -8.81
C ILE A 184 -11.57 0.14 -8.53
N LEU A 185 -12.46 -0.67 -7.95
CA LEU A 185 -12.17 -2.09 -7.69
C LEU A 185 -11.90 -2.86 -8.98
N SER A 186 -12.66 -2.58 -10.05
CA SER A 186 -12.46 -3.24 -11.35
C SER A 186 -11.11 -2.89 -11.98
N LEU A 187 -10.63 -1.66 -11.79
CA LEU A 187 -9.31 -1.20 -12.26
C LEU A 187 -8.16 -1.70 -11.38
N ALA A 188 -8.41 -1.90 -10.08
CA ALA A 188 -7.43 -2.41 -9.14
C ALA A 188 -7.21 -3.91 -9.27
N ILE A 189 -8.17 -4.64 -9.86
CA ILE A 189 -7.94 -6.01 -10.31
C ILE A 189 -6.97 -5.93 -11.50
N PRO A 190 -5.85 -6.67 -11.49
CA PRO A 190 -4.91 -6.69 -12.60
C PRO A 190 -5.64 -6.98 -13.92
N SER A 191 -5.75 -5.95 -14.77
CA SER A 191 -6.18 -6.12 -16.14
C SER A 191 -4.96 -6.58 -16.91
N GLU A 192 -5.01 -7.82 -17.39
CA GLU A 192 -3.96 -8.41 -18.21
C GLU A 192 -4.05 -7.77 -19.61
N GLU A 193 -3.62 -6.52 -19.71
CA GLU A 193 -3.08 -6.05 -20.97
C GLU A 193 -1.69 -6.65 -21.10
N PRO A 194 -1.45 -7.54 -22.08
CA PRO A 194 -0.15 -8.12 -22.27
C PRO A 194 0.83 -6.98 -22.58
N ASP A 195 1.73 -6.70 -21.64
CA ASP A 195 2.80 -5.74 -21.87
C ASP A 195 3.60 -6.25 -23.10
N PRO A 196 3.57 -5.53 -24.23
CA PRO A 196 4.22 -5.98 -25.45
C PRO A 196 5.76 -6.05 -25.31
N THR A 197 6.32 -5.48 -24.24
CA THR A 197 7.76 -5.34 -24.03
C THR A 197 8.39 -6.41 -23.15
N GLU A 198 7.63 -7.16 -22.34
CA GLU A 198 8.19 -8.19 -21.44
C GLU A 198 8.17 -9.60 -22.07
N SER A 199 9.12 -9.85 -22.97
CA SER A 199 9.31 -11.12 -23.70
C SER A 199 9.83 -12.30 -22.84
N ARG A 200 9.79 -12.29 -21.50
CA ARG A 200 10.56 -13.27 -20.71
C ARG A 200 9.75 -13.98 -19.62
N VAL A 201 9.48 -15.26 -19.93
CA VAL A 201 9.05 -16.35 -19.03
C VAL A 201 7.59 -16.25 -18.56
N SER A 202 6.69 -16.43 -19.53
CA SER A 202 5.41 -17.15 -19.52
C SER A 202 4.85 -17.70 -18.18
N ASP A 203 4.78 -16.89 -17.12
CA ASP A 203 3.77 -17.11 -16.09
C ASP A 203 2.44 -16.74 -16.73
N GLY A 204 1.76 -17.77 -17.23
CA GLY A 204 0.46 -17.63 -17.88
C GLY A 204 -0.47 -16.75 -17.06
N VAL A 205 -1.02 -15.75 -17.73
CA VAL A 205 -2.20 -14.96 -17.38
C VAL A 205 -3.18 -15.85 -16.61
N SER A 206 -3.30 -15.61 -15.30
CA SER A 206 -4.10 -16.45 -14.40
C SER A 206 -5.25 -15.61 -13.86
N PHE A 207 -6.44 -15.83 -14.44
CA PHE A 207 -7.69 -15.24 -13.96
C PHE A 207 -7.96 -15.57 -12.48
N ARG A 208 -7.31 -16.59 -11.92
CA ARG A 208 -7.33 -16.88 -10.49
C ARG A 208 -6.84 -15.73 -9.62
N LYS A 209 -5.84 -14.96 -10.08
CA LYS A 209 -5.40 -13.74 -9.39
C LYS A 209 -6.55 -12.72 -9.30
N SER A 210 -7.33 -12.56 -10.39
CA SER A 210 -8.49 -11.67 -10.39
C SER A 210 -9.56 -12.09 -9.37
N PHE A 211 -9.84 -13.40 -9.28
CA PHE A 211 -10.74 -13.93 -8.25
C PHE A 211 -10.27 -13.61 -6.84
N TRP A 212 -9.00 -13.87 -6.53
CA TRP A 212 -8.46 -13.59 -5.20
C TRP A 212 -8.41 -12.11 -4.88
N SER A 213 -8.14 -11.24 -5.86
CA SER A 213 -8.26 -9.78 -5.67
C SER A 213 -9.70 -9.39 -5.29
N ALA A 214 -10.72 -9.92 -5.97
CA ALA A 214 -12.12 -9.68 -5.62
C ALA A 214 -12.47 -10.16 -4.21
N VAL A 215 -11.97 -11.34 -3.83
CA VAL A 215 -12.10 -11.87 -2.46
C VAL A 215 -11.42 -10.93 -1.46
N THR A 216 -10.17 -10.56 -1.67
CA THR A 216 -9.42 -9.64 -0.80
C THR A 216 -10.17 -8.32 -0.61
N PHE A 217 -10.69 -7.72 -1.69
CA PHE A 217 -11.50 -6.51 -1.58
C PHE A 217 -12.74 -6.73 -0.71
N SER A 218 -13.42 -7.87 -0.84
CA SER A 218 -14.60 -8.19 -0.03
C SER A 218 -14.30 -8.38 1.48
N HIS A 219 -13.03 -8.48 1.88
CA HIS A 219 -12.60 -8.60 3.26
C HIS A 219 -12.08 -7.29 3.89
N VAL A 220 -11.98 -6.19 3.12
CA VAL A 220 -11.47 -4.90 3.64
C VAL A 220 -12.40 -4.28 4.69
N CYS A 221 -13.68 -4.13 4.36
CA CYS A 221 -14.72 -3.67 5.30
C CYS A 221 -16.11 -4.06 4.77
N ASP A 222 -17.16 -3.90 5.59
CA ASP A 222 -18.53 -4.28 5.20
C ASP A 222 -19.03 -3.56 3.94
N ARG A 223 -18.60 -2.31 3.75
CA ARG A 223 -18.97 -1.55 2.54
C ARG A 223 -18.35 -2.16 1.29
N PHE A 224 -17.05 -2.46 1.32
CA PHE A 224 -16.38 -3.13 0.20
C PHE A 224 -16.95 -4.52 -0.03
N ARG A 225 -17.27 -5.27 1.04
CA ARG A 225 -17.94 -6.57 0.92
C ARG A 225 -19.22 -6.46 0.11
N ARG A 226 -20.11 -5.53 0.47
CA ARG A 226 -21.35 -5.31 -0.26
C ARG A 226 -21.10 -4.93 -1.71
N VAL A 227 -20.18 -3.99 -1.97
CA VAL A 227 -19.90 -3.53 -3.34
C VAL A 227 -19.26 -4.64 -4.18
N ALA A 228 -18.23 -5.33 -3.67
CA ALA A 228 -17.55 -6.40 -4.38
C ALA A 228 -18.49 -7.58 -4.69
N LEU A 229 -19.32 -8.00 -3.74
CA LEU A 229 -20.28 -9.10 -3.94
C LEU A 229 -21.45 -8.72 -4.85
N SER A 230 -21.83 -7.44 -4.90
CA SER A 230 -22.89 -6.93 -5.81
C SER A 230 -22.38 -6.49 -7.18
N SER A 231 -21.08 -6.67 -7.46
CA SER A 231 -20.45 -6.27 -8.73
C SER A 231 -20.11 -7.50 -9.58
N PRO A 232 -21.04 -8.02 -10.41
CA PRO A 232 -20.83 -9.26 -11.16
C PRO A 232 -19.61 -9.23 -12.10
N LYS A 233 -19.19 -8.03 -12.55
CA LYS A 233 -17.98 -7.84 -13.37
C LYS A 233 -16.68 -8.28 -12.69
N LEU A 234 -16.63 -8.32 -11.35
CA LEU A 234 -15.42 -8.79 -10.63
C LEU A 234 -15.31 -10.33 -10.62
N TRP A 235 -16.39 -11.02 -11.01
CA TRP A 235 -16.54 -12.48 -10.90
C TRP A 235 -16.73 -13.16 -12.26
N ASN A 236 -16.56 -12.43 -13.37
CA ASN A 236 -16.87 -12.92 -14.71
C ASN A 236 -15.69 -13.65 -15.39
N LYS A 237 -14.56 -13.80 -14.71
CA LYS A 237 -13.37 -14.47 -15.22
C LYS A 237 -13.20 -15.85 -14.57
N ILE A 238 -12.99 -16.89 -15.36
CA ILE A 238 -12.80 -18.27 -14.90
C ILE A 238 -11.56 -18.87 -15.57
N SER A 239 -10.69 -19.50 -14.77
CA SER A 239 -9.53 -20.23 -15.30
C SER A 239 -9.50 -21.69 -14.84
N ASP A 240 -8.77 -22.53 -15.57
CA ASP A 240 -8.66 -23.97 -15.31
C ASP A 240 -7.81 -24.33 -14.08
N ASP A 241 -7.06 -23.37 -13.55
CA ASP A 241 -6.30 -23.48 -12.30
C ASP A 241 -7.14 -23.16 -11.04
N MET A 242 -8.43 -22.81 -11.22
CA MET A 242 -9.37 -22.55 -10.13
C MET A 242 -9.98 -23.84 -9.56
N SER A 243 -10.29 -23.82 -8.26
CA SER A 243 -11.04 -24.91 -7.60
C SER A 243 -12.52 -24.92 -8.02
N GLN A 244 -13.20 -26.03 -7.73
CA GLN A 244 -14.64 -26.17 -7.97
C GLN A 244 -15.45 -25.10 -7.21
N GLU A 245 -15.08 -24.78 -5.98
CA GLU A 245 -15.73 -23.79 -5.14
C GLU A 245 -15.52 -22.38 -5.68
N GLU A 246 -14.30 -22.08 -6.13
CA GLU A 246 -13.93 -20.78 -6.72
C GLU A 246 -14.77 -20.52 -7.97
N VAL A 247 -14.85 -21.49 -8.89
CA VAL A 247 -15.62 -21.33 -10.13
C VAL A 247 -17.13 -21.32 -9.87
N LYS A 248 -17.66 -22.13 -8.93
CA LYS A 248 -19.07 -22.01 -8.51
C LYS A 248 -19.38 -20.61 -7.97
N ALA A 249 -18.46 -20.05 -7.18
CA ALA A 249 -18.61 -18.70 -6.66
C ALA A 249 -18.58 -17.65 -7.79
N CYS A 250 -17.68 -17.80 -8.78
CA CYS A 250 -17.67 -16.95 -9.98
C CYS A 250 -18.99 -17.03 -10.75
N LEU A 251 -19.48 -18.23 -11.05
CA LEU A 251 -20.72 -18.46 -11.80
C LEU A 251 -21.94 -17.88 -11.07
N LEU A 252 -22.03 -18.09 -9.75
CA LEU A 252 -23.12 -17.58 -8.93
C LEU A 252 -23.12 -16.04 -8.88
N ARG A 253 -21.96 -15.42 -8.65
CA ARG A 253 -21.85 -13.97 -8.44
C ARG A 253 -21.83 -13.16 -9.73
N SER A 254 -21.35 -13.74 -10.83
CA SER A 254 -21.39 -13.11 -12.16
C SER A 254 -22.82 -13.00 -12.74
N GLY A 255 -23.78 -13.75 -12.19
CA GLY A 255 -25.19 -13.66 -12.55
C GLY A 255 -25.43 -14.02 -14.01
N ARG A 256 -25.79 -13.03 -14.84
CA ARG A 256 -26.00 -13.19 -16.30
C ARG A 256 -24.96 -12.44 -17.14
N ILE A 257 -23.93 -11.85 -16.52
CA ILE A 257 -22.90 -11.12 -17.26
C ILE A 257 -22.08 -12.11 -18.12
N PRO A 258 -21.62 -11.68 -19.31
CA PRO A 258 -20.77 -12.50 -20.14
C PRO A 258 -19.44 -12.89 -19.48
N LEU A 259 -19.02 -14.14 -19.69
CA LEU A 259 -17.88 -14.80 -19.05
C LEU A 259 -16.64 -14.81 -19.94
N ASP A 260 -15.48 -14.57 -19.32
CA ASP A 260 -14.17 -14.75 -19.93
C ASP A 260 -13.54 -16.04 -19.36
N ILE A 261 -13.31 -17.03 -20.21
CA ILE A 261 -12.78 -18.35 -19.83
C ILE A 261 -11.34 -18.48 -20.34
N CYS A 262 -10.39 -18.81 -19.46
CA CYS A 262 -9.00 -19.09 -19.80
C CYS A 262 -8.62 -20.53 -19.46
N LEU A 263 -8.24 -21.31 -20.45
CA LEU A 263 -7.78 -22.70 -20.30
C LEU A 263 -6.27 -22.73 -20.58
N ALA A 264 -5.48 -22.36 -19.57
CA ALA A 264 -4.03 -22.22 -19.72
C ALA A 264 -3.28 -23.57 -19.73
N SER A 265 -3.94 -24.64 -19.28
CA SER A 265 -3.37 -25.99 -19.16
C SER A 265 -4.17 -27.03 -19.92
N PHE A 266 -5.01 -26.62 -20.87
CA PHE A 266 -5.78 -27.53 -21.73
C PHE A 266 -4.96 -28.67 -22.38
N PRO A 267 -3.70 -28.46 -22.86
CA PRO A 267 -2.92 -29.57 -23.39
C PRO A 267 -2.36 -30.52 -22.32
N ASP A 268 -2.34 -30.13 -21.05
CA ASP A 268 -1.84 -30.92 -19.92
C ASP A 268 -2.95 -31.10 -18.88
N VAL A 269 -3.92 -31.93 -19.23
CA VAL A 269 -5.08 -32.28 -18.37
C VAL A 269 -4.64 -32.78 -16.99
N ASN A 270 -3.43 -33.35 -16.88
CA ASN A 270 -2.86 -33.84 -15.63
C ASN A 270 -2.40 -32.72 -14.68
N LYS A 271 -2.27 -31.49 -15.16
CA LYS A 271 -1.90 -30.34 -14.33
C LYS A 271 -3.06 -29.89 -13.43
N TYR A 272 -4.29 -29.93 -13.95
CA TYR A 272 -5.51 -29.62 -13.20
C TYR A 272 -6.58 -30.72 -13.36
N PRO A 273 -6.30 -31.95 -12.89
CA PRO A 273 -7.16 -33.10 -13.13
C PRO A 273 -8.55 -32.90 -12.52
N ASN A 274 -8.63 -32.19 -11.38
CA ASN A 274 -9.89 -31.89 -10.69
C ASN A 274 -10.83 -30.99 -11.51
N PHE A 275 -10.29 -30.17 -12.42
CA PHE A 275 -11.10 -29.31 -13.28
C PHE A 275 -11.68 -30.10 -14.47
N TYR A 276 -10.91 -31.03 -15.04
CA TYR A 276 -11.25 -31.72 -16.28
C TYR A 276 -11.89 -33.11 -16.10
N LEU A 277 -11.43 -33.93 -15.14
CA LEU A 277 -11.80 -35.35 -15.04
C LEU A 277 -13.13 -35.60 -14.32
N THR A 278 -13.52 -34.72 -13.41
CA THR A 278 -14.68 -34.89 -12.52
C THR A 278 -16.02 -34.61 -13.20
N GLY A 279 -16.05 -34.46 -14.53
CA GLY A 279 -17.19 -33.89 -15.23
C GLY A 279 -17.42 -32.40 -14.91
N TYR A 280 -16.61 -31.81 -14.02
CA TYR A 280 -16.78 -30.46 -13.48
C TYR A 280 -16.86 -29.38 -14.56
N PHE A 281 -15.87 -29.38 -15.46
CA PHE A 281 -15.87 -28.48 -16.61
C PHE A 281 -17.16 -28.62 -17.44
N ALA A 282 -17.62 -29.84 -17.69
CA ALA A 282 -18.86 -30.08 -18.43
C ALA A 282 -20.11 -29.67 -17.65
N ASP A 283 -20.13 -29.91 -16.35
CA ASP A 283 -21.31 -29.72 -15.52
C ASP A 283 -21.56 -28.28 -15.10
N PHE A 284 -20.52 -27.44 -15.06
CA PHE A 284 -20.64 -26.07 -14.60
C PHE A 284 -20.23 -25.07 -15.68
N VAL A 285 -19.04 -25.26 -16.24
CA VAL A 285 -18.47 -24.29 -17.18
C VAL A 285 -19.17 -24.41 -18.53
N LEU A 286 -19.30 -25.62 -19.11
CA LEU A 286 -20.03 -25.81 -20.38
C LEU A 286 -21.53 -25.52 -20.26
N LYS A 287 -22.16 -25.71 -19.09
CA LYS A 287 -23.57 -25.31 -18.90
C LYS A 287 -23.80 -23.80 -19.00
N SER A 288 -22.74 -23.00 -18.92
CA SER A 288 -22.78 -21.54 -19.06
C SER A 288 -22.33 -21.05 -20.45
N PHE A 289 -22.25 -21.93 -21.45
CA PHE A 289 -21.70 -21.60 -22.78
C PHE A 289 -22.44 -20.43 -23.47
N ASP A 290 -23.74 -20.28 -23.21
CA ASP A 290 -24.58 -19.20 -23.70
C ASP A 290 -24.11 -17.81 -23.22
N ARG A 291 -23.36 -17.79 -22.12
CA ARG A 291 -22.80 -16.57 -21.52
C ARG A 291 -21.35 -16.33 -21.92
N TRP A 292 -20.70 -17.19 -22.71
CA TRP A 292 -19.26 -17.02 -22.98
C TRP A 292 -19.02 -15.87 -23.93
N LYS A 293 -18.20 -14.90 -23.49
CA LYS A 293 -17.74 -13.77 -24.30
C LYS A 293 -16.42 -14.05 -24.96
N ARG A 294 -15.48 -14.62 -24.19
CA ARG A 294 -14.10 -14.88 -24.62
C ARG A 294 -13.71 -16.27 -24.12
N LEU A 295 -13.14 -17.06 -25.02
CA LEU A 295 -12.49 -18.32 -24.69
C LEU A 295 -11.03 -18.23 -25.14
N GLU A 296 -10.12 -18.27 -24.19
CA GLU A 296 -8.68 -18.27 -24.42
C GLU A 296 -8.11 -19.64 -24.08
N ILE A 297 -7.47 -20.29 -25.05
CA ILE A 297 -6.81 -21.58 -24.85
C ILE A 297 -5.33 -21.34 -25.05
N THR A 298 -4.59 -21.27 -23.94
CA THR A 298 -3.13 -21.15 -24.02
C THR A 298 -2.57 -22.55 -24.13
N THR A 299 -2.03 -22.88 -25.30
CA THR A 299 -1.20 -24.07 -25.42
C THR A 299 0.16 -23.72 -24.85
N SER A 300 0.48 -24.20 -23.64
CA SER A 300 1.86 -24.20 -23.16
C SER A 300 2.77 -24.68 -24.29
N PRO A 301 3.84 -23.95 -24.64
CA PRO A 301 4.78 -24.43 -25.64
C PRO A 301 5.37 -25.71 -25.07
N TYR A 302 4.86 -26.85 -25.55
CA TYR A 302 5.39 -28.17 -25.21
C TYR A 302 6.91 -28.06 -25.25
N ARG A 303 7.58 -28.26 -24.10
CA ARG A 303 9.03 -28.49 -24.07
C ARG A 303 9.27 -29.51 -25.17
N LYS A 304 10.01 -29.13 -26.22
CA LYS A 304 10.34 -29.97 -27.37
C LYS A 304 10.95 -31.28 -26.89
N ARG A 305 10.11 -32.24 -26.54
CA ARG A 305 10.39 -33.66 -26.64
C ARG A 305 9.49 -34.08 -27.79
N HIS A 306 10.14 -34.42 -28.89
CA HIS A 306 9.56 -34.85 -30.16
C HIS A 306 8.14 -35.39 -30.01
N LEU A 307 7.19 -34.90 -30.83
CA LEU A 307 6.24 -35.71 -31.63
C LEU A 307 5.07 -34.85 -32.18
N PHE A 308 4.81 -35.05 -33.47
CA PHE A 308 3.58 -34.87 -34.23
C PHE A 308 2.63 -33.70 -33.88
N THR A 309 2.68 -32.67 -34.71
CA THR A 309 1.57 -31.73 -34.93
C THR A 309 0.39 -32.45 -35.59
N ARG A 310 -0.49 -33.06 -34.79
CA ARG A 310 -1.84 -33.40 -35.25
C ARG A 310 -2.70 -32.15 -35.11
N ARG A 311 -3.05 -31.50 -36.22
CA ARG A 311 -4.11 -30.47 -36.24
C ARG A 311 -5.41 -31.15 -35.78
N VAL A 312 -5.77 -30.99 -34.51
CA VAL A 312 -7.14 -31.24 -34.07
C VAL A 312 -7.94 -30.00 -34.45
N GLY A 313 -8.49 -30.02 -35.66
CA GLY A 313 -9.63 -29.17 -35.97
C GLY A 313 -10.78 -29.66 -35.11
N ILE A 314 -11.04 -29.01 -33.97
CA ILE A 314 -12.31 -29.19 -33.26
C ILE A 314 -13.34 -28.52 -34.16
N LYS A 315 -13.88 -29.28 -35.12
CA LYS A 315 -15.19 -28.98 -35.67
C LYS A 315 -16.14 -29.08 -34.48
N ILE A 316 -16.66 -27.93 -34.04
CA ILE A 316 -17.81 -27.84 -33.15
C ILE A 316 -19.03 -28.35 -33.95
N GLY A 317 -19.03 -29.63 -34.31
CA GLY A 317 -20.05 -30.27 -35.12
C GLY A 317 -21.16 -30.91 -34.28
N HIS A 318 -21.06 -30.81 -32.95
CA HIS A 318 -21.98 -31.49 -32.03
C HIS A 318 -22.77 -30.54 -31.10
N LEU A 319 -22.60 -29.22 -31.24
CA LEU A 319 -23.48 -28.22 -30.58
C LEU A 319 -24.63 -27.74 -31.49
N SER A 320 -24.56 -27.96 -32.80
CA SER A 320 -25.63 -27.60 -33.75
C SER A 320 -26.87 -28.50 -33.69
N LYS A 321 -26.90 -29.52 -32.82
CA LYS A 321 -28.10 -30.36 -32.58
C LYS A 321 -29.02 -29.85 -31.44
N LEU A 322 -28.68 -28.73 -30.80
CA LEU A 322 -29.54 -28.06 -29.81
C LEU A 322 -30.15 -26.74 -30.34
N GLU A 323 -29.85 -26.33 -31.57
CA GLU A 323 -30.31 -25.06 -32.17
C GLU A 323 -31.58 -25.21 -33.04
N HIS A 324 -32.64 -25.86 -32.54
CA HIS A 324 -33.96 -25.80 -33.20
C HIS A 324 -35.00 -25.00 -32.42
N SER A 325 -34.58 -24.20 -31.42
CA SER A 325 -35.49 -23.26 -30.75
C SER A 325 -34.74 -22.16 -30.00
N SER A 326 -34.11 -21.23 -30.72
CA SER A 326 -33.78 -19.90 -30.20
C SER A 326 -33.35 -18.99 -31.35
N SER A 327 -34.28 -18.18 -31.86
CA SER A 327 -33.99 -17.13 -32.83
C SER A 327 -33.41 -15.90 -32.13
N SER A 328 -32.31 -15.39 -32.68
CA SER A 328 -31.71 -14.06 -32.47
C SER A 328 -30.84 -13.86 -31.22
N LEU A 329 -29.53 -14.08 -31.39
CA LEU A 329 -28.46 -13.45 -30.60
C LEU A 329 -27.20 -13.36 -31.49
N ASP A 330 -26.94 -12.17 -32.04
CA ASP A 330 -25.70 -11.84 -32.77
C ASP A 330 -24.56 -11.63 -31.76
N GLY A 331 -23.97 -12.74 -31.28
CA GLY A 331 -22.75 -12.73 -30.48
C GLY A 331 -21.53 -13.07 -31.33
N HIS A 332 -20.63 -12.11 -31.57
CA HIS A 332 -19.34 -12.37 -32.22
C HIS A 332 -18.45 -13.21 -31.29
N PHE A 333 -18.32 -14.51 -31.58
CA PHE A 333 -17.40 -15.43 -30.90
C PHE A 333 -16.02 -15.36 -31.56
N SER A 334 -15.00 -14.88 -30.84
CA SER A 334 -13.61 -14.84 -31.32
C SER A 334 -12.76 -15.88 -30.58
N VAL A 335 -12.19 -16.84 -31.31
CA VAL A 335 -11.20 -17.79 -30.79
C VAL A 335 -9.81 -17.25 -31.12
N HIS A 336 -9.08 -16.80 -30.10
CA HIS A 336 -7.69 -16.40 -30.26
C HIS A 336 -6.78 -17.57 -29.90
N THR A 337 -6.17 -18.19 -30.92
CA THR A 337 -5.07 -19.14 -30.76
C THR A 337 -3.75 -18.41 -30.97
N HIS A 338 -3.01 -18.15 -29.89
CA HIS A 338 -1.66 -17.59 -29.98
C HIS A 338 -0.67 -18.69 -30.37
N ALA A 339 -0.36 -18.79 -31.67
CA ALA A 339 0.73 -19.62 -32.17
C ALA A 339 2.04 -18.84 -32.09
N PHE A 340 3.02 -19.34 -31.30
CA PHE A 340 4.34 -18.72 -31.24
C PHE A 340 5.13 -18.94 -32.54
N PRO A 341 5.79 -17.92 -33.09
CA PRO A 341 6.65 -18.09 -34.25
C PRO A 341 7.85 -18.99 -33.88
N THR A 342 7.92 -20.16 -34.51
CA THR A 342 9.10 -21.03 -34.41
C THR A 342 10.26 -20.32 -35.10
N SER A 343 11.24 -19.83 -34.33
CA SER A 343 12.54 -19.40 -34.86
C SER A 343 13.14 -20.54 -35.69
N ARG A 344 13.17 -20.36 -37.03
CA ARG A 344 14.04 -21.14 -37.92
C ARG A 344 15.46 -20.73 -37.60
N LYS A 345 16.26 -21.65 -37.04
CA LYS A 345 17.71 -21.50 -37.09
C LYS A 345 18.17 -21.69 -38.56
N PRO A 346 19.19 -20.95 -39.02
CA PRO A 346 19.73 -21.08 -40.37
C PRO A 346 20.27 -22.48 -40.66
#